data_AF-A0A7S3ITB0-F1
#
_entry.id   AF-A0A7S3ITB0-F1
#
_cell.length_a   1.000
_cell.length_b   1.000
_cell.length_c   1.000
_cell.angle_alpha   90.00
_cell.angle_beta   90.00
_cell.angle_gamma   90.00
#
_symmetry.space_group_name_H-M   'P 1'
#
loop_
_entity.id
_entity.type
_entity.pdbx_description
1 polymer ?
#
loop_
_entity_poly.entity_id
_entity_poly.type
_entity_poly.pdbx_seq_one_letter_code
_entity_poly.pdbx_strand_id
1 'polypeptide(L)'
;SAMKDNEWGYDFDFYIARIYRSNGKVDPVGIQNYQTAVEAGINTVHAYIFPDPKKGDPQQQIWDAMNALEEAGMEPNTYIWLDIEDFNWPDSQADNREFI
;
A
#
# COMPACT_ATOMS: atom_id res chain seq x y z
N SER A 1 7.40 16.93 16.19
CA SER A 1 7.07 15.53 15.86
C SER A 1 5.59 15.47 15.61
N ALA A 2 5.17 14.61 14.69
CA ALA A 2 3.77 14.46 14.34
C ALA A 2 2.91 14.24 15.58
N MET A 3 1.72 14.82 15.57
CA MET A 3 0.60 14.45 16.44
C MET A 3 0.78 14.51 17.96
N LYS A 4 1.68 15.36 18.49
CA LYS A 4 1.83 15.55 19.95
C LYS A 4 0.56 16.01 20.71
N ASP A 5 -0.46 16.49 19.99
CA ASP A 5 -1.68 17.06 20.57
C ASP A 5 -2.98 16.50 19.95
N ASN A 6 -3.03 15.21 19.58
CA ASN A 6 -4.31 14.65 19.10
C ASN A 6 -5.29 14.39 20.27
N GLU A 7 -6.59 14.56 20.01
CA GLU A 7 -7.67 14.45 21.01
C GLU A 7 -7.71 13.08 21.73
N TRP A 8 -6.99 12.10 21.20
CA TRP A 8 -6.94 10.72 21.68
C TRP A 8 -5.70 10.43 22.56
N GLY A 9 -4.74 11.36 22.64
CA GLY A 9 -3.53 11.21 23.45
C GLY A 9 -2.54 10.15 22.94
N TYR A 10 -2.59 9.79 21.65
CA TYR A 10 -1.71 8.79 21.04
C TYR A 10 -0.78 9.44 20.02
N ASP A 11 0.53 9.23 20.13
CA ASP A 11 1.48 9.61 19.09
C ASP A 11 1.63 8.43 18.10
N PHE A 12 1.25 8.63 16.84
CA PHE A 12 1.43 7.61 15.79
C PHE A 12 2.62 8.00 14.93
N ASP A 13 3.62 7.13 14.91
CA ASP A 13 4.88 7.38 14.19
C ASP A 13 5.09 6.48 12.96
N PHE A 14 4.12 5.61 12.69
CA PHE A 14 4.18 4.61 11.64
C PHE A 14 2.81 4.45 10.96
N TYR A 15 2.78 4.47 9.63
CA TYR A 15 1.58 4.25 8.83
C TYR A 15 1.90 3.45 7.57
N ILE A 16 1.02 2.52 7.17
CA ILE A 16 1.09 1.83 5.88
C ILE A 16 -0.23 2.03 5.13
N ALA A 17 -0.18 2.70 3.99
CA ALA A 17 -1.35 2.97 3.15
C ALA A 17 -1.65 1.82 2.18
N ARG A 18 -2.92 1.43 2.01
CA ARG A 18 -3.29 0.52 0.92
C ARG A 18 -3.29 1.26 -0.41
N ILE A 19 -2.38 0.95 -1.33
CA ILE A 19 -2.29 1.67 -2.61
C ILE A 19 -2.90 0.90 -3.78
N TYR A 20 -3.20 -0.39 -3.59
CA TYR A 20 -3.81 -1.25 -4.60
C TYR A 20 -4.77 -2.24 -3.96
N ARG A 21 -5.84 -2.58 -4.67
CA ARG A 21 -6.94 -3.40 -4.14
C ARG A 21 -7.01 -4.74 -4.85
N SER A 22 -7.53 -5.73 -4.12
CA SER A 22 -7.81 -7.10 -4.58
C SER A 22 -8.94 -7.22 -5.60
N ASN A 23 -9.26 -6.12 -6.30
CA ASN A 23 -10.11 -6.09 -7.47
C ASN A 23 -9.36 -5.64 -8.74
N GLY A 24 -8.02 -5.54 -8.67
CA GLY A 24 -7.14 -5.18 -9.79
C GLY A 24 -7.11 -3.68 -10.06
N LYS A 25 -7.13 -2.83 -9.03
CA LYS A 25 -7.16 -1.37 -9.19
C LYS A 25 -6.38 -0.64 -8.10
N VAL A 26 -5.74 0.46 -8.49
CA VAL A 26 -5.22 1.49 -7.57
C VAL A 26 -6.32 1.91 -6.59
N ASP A 27 -5.92 2.15 -5.34
CA ASP A 27 -6.77 2.69 -4.28
C ASP A 27 -6.54 4.21 -4.16
N PRO A 28 -7.38 5.05 -4.78
CA PRO A 28 -7.16 6.50 -4.75
C PRO A 28 -7.28 7.08 -3.33
N VAL A 29 -8.06 6.45 -2.45
CA VAL A 29 -8.19 6.91 -1.06
C VAL A 29 -6.92 6.58 -0.28
N GLY A 30 -6.34 5.41 -0.49
CA GLY A 30 -5.09 5.07 0.17
C GLY A 30 -3.90 5.87 -0.34
N ILE A 31 -3.84 6.20 -1.64
CA ILE A 31 -2.87 7.16 -2.18
C ILE A 31 -3.02 8.52 -1.48
N GLN A 32 -4.24 9.05 -1.36
CA GLN A 32 -4.49 10.29 -0.65
C GLN A 32 -4.07 10.22 0.84
N ASN A 33 -4.36 9.10 1.52
CA ASN A 33 -3.98 8.91 2.91
C ASN A 33 -2.46 8.85 3.10
N TYR A 34 -1.73 8.25 2.14
CA TYR A 34 -0.26 8.29 2.14
C TYR A 34 0.24 9.73 2.14
N GLN A 35 -0.25 10.56 1.21
CA GLN A 35 0.14 11.97 1.11
C GLN A 35 -0.18 12.73 2.40
N THR A 36 -1.39 12.55 2.93
CA THR A 36 -1.82 13.21 4.17
C THR A 36 -0.97 12.76 5.38
N ALA A 37 -0.54 11.50 5.44
CA ALA A 37 0.35 11.01 6.49
C ALA A 37 1.75 11.64 6.41
N VAL A 38 2.29 11.77 5.20
CA VAL A 38 3.57 12.45 4.94
C VAL A 38 3.46 13.94 5.32
N GLU A 39 2.41 14.63 4.88
CA GLU A 39 2.15 16.04 5.19
C GLU A 39 1.93 16.29 6.70
N ALA A 40 1.32 15.33 7.40
CA ALA A 40 1.15 15.35 8.85
C ALA A 40 2.47 15.11 9.61
N GLY A 41 3.54 14.72 8.92
CA GLY A 41 4.88 14.52 9.46
C GLY A 41 5.08 13.21 10.21
N ILE A 42 4.27 12.18 9.91
CA ILE A 42 4.49 10.82 10.47
C ILE A 42 5.89 10.36 10.02
N ASN A 43 6.76 9.95 10.96
CA ASN A 43 8.17 9.72 10.61
C ASN A 43 8.36 8.55 9.64
N THR A 44 7.49 7.53 9.71
CA THR A 44 7.57 6.36 8.84
C THR A 44 6.25 6.13 8.11
N VAL A 45 6.25 6.39 6.81
CA VAL A 45 5.09 6.13 5.93
C VAL A 45 5.47 5.13 4.85
N HIS A 46 4.71 4.05 4.77
CA HIS A 46 4.87 2.98 3.81
C HIS A 46 3.57 2.72 3.05
N ALA A 47 3.60 1.80 2.10
CA ALA A 47 2.43 1.42 1.33
C ALA A 47 2.32 -0.11 1.22
N TYR A 48 1.11 -0.62 0.96
CA TYR A 48 0.90 -2.02 0.63
C TYR A 48 -0.03 -2.19 -0.57
N ILE A 49 0.26 -3.22 -1.36
CA ILE A 49 -0.55 -3.70 -2.47
C ILE A 49 -1.33 -4.89 -1.94
N PHE A 50 -2.65 -4.89 -2.10
CA PHE A 50 -3.47 -6.09 -1.93
C PHE A 50 -3.75 -6.67 -3.32
N PRO A 51 -3.00 -7.69 -3.78
CA PRO A 51 -3.08 -8.12 -5.17
C PRO A 51 -4.37 -8.89 -5.48
N ASP A 52 -4.77 -8.87 -6.75
CA ASP A 52 -5.83 -9.73 -7.27
C ASP A 52 -5.19 -10.85 -8.12
N PRO A 53 -4.97 -12.06 -7.58
CA PRO A 53 -4.33 -13.15 -8.33
C PRO A 53 -5.22 -13.69 -9.46
N LYS A 54 -6.49 -13.27 -9.54
CA LYS A 54 -7.43 -13.71 -10.58
C LYS A 54 -7.50 -12.73 -11.76
N LYS A 55 -6.82 -11.57 -11.68
CA LYS A 55 -6.91 -10.52 -12.69
C LYS A 55 -5.55 -9.90 -13.01
N GLY A 56 -5.41 -9.52 -14.27
CA GLY A 56 -4.28 -8.73 -14.73
C GLY A 56 -2.97 -9.50 -14.68
N ASP A 57 -1.93 -8.84 -15.17
CA ASP A 57 -0.56 -9.31 -15.08
C ASP A 57 0.03 -8.91 -13.71
N PRO A 58 0.69 -9.82 -12.97
CA PRO A 58 1.20 -9.51 -11.63
C PRO A 58 2.15 -8.31 -11.62
N GLN A 59 3.02 -8.24 -12.63
CA GLN A 59 3.97 -7.15 -12.79
C GLN A 59 3.24 -5.82 -13.08
N GLN A 60 2.17 -5.84 -13.87
CA GLN A 60 1.35 -4.64 -14.11
C GLN A 60 0.67 -4.13 -12.83
N GLN A 61 0.20 -5.01 -11.94
CA GLN A 61 -0.39 -4.58 -10.66
C GLN A 61 0.63 -3.82 -9.79
N ILE A 62 1.88 -4.29 -9.77
CA ILE A 62 2.98 -3.62 -9.08
C ILE A 62 3.26 -2.25 -9.72
N TRP A 63 3.39 -2.20 -11.05
CA TRP A 63 3.66 -0.95 -11.77
C TRP A 63 2.56 0.10 -11.59
N ASP A 64 1.30 -0.29 -11.71
CA ASP A 64 0.17 0.62 -11.52
C ASP A 64 0.20 1.26 -10.13
N ALA A 65 0.50 0.46 -9.10
CA ALA A 65 0.59 0.92 -7.73
C ALA A 65 1.80 1.82 -7.49
N MET A 66 2.98 1.42 -8.00
CA MET A 66 4.22 2.19 -7.90
C MET A 66 4.10 3.54 -8.60
N ASN A 67 3.59 3.57 -9.83
CA ASN A 67 3.42 4.81 -10.59
C ASN A 67 2.46 5.77 -9.88
N ALA A 68 1.33 5.27 -9.38
CA ALA A 68 0.39 6.10 -8.62
C ALA A 68 1.01 6.69 -7.34
N LEU A 69 1.88 5.93 -6.68
CA LEU A 69 2.57 6.40 -5.48
C LEU A 69 3.69 7.40 -5.80
N GLU A 70 4.45 7.16 -6.87
CA GLU A 70 5.47 8.08 -7.38
C GLU A 70 4.85 9.43 -7.79
N GLU A 71 3.74 9.40 -8.54
CA GLU A 71 2.97 10.59 -8.90
C GLU A 71 2.44 11.36 -7.68
N ALA A 72 2.18 10.64 -6.58
CA ALA A 72 1.74 11.20 -5.31
C ALA A 72 2.88 11.78 -4.46
N GLY A 73 4.14 11.67 -4.90
CA GLY A 73 5.30 12.17 -4.16
C GLY A 73 5.88 11.15 -3.19
N MET A 74 6.04 9.91 -3.63
CA MET A 74 6.68 8.84 -2.85
C MET A 74 7.99 9.28 -2.19
N GLU A 75 8.06 9.16 -0.87
CA GLU A 75 9.28 9.40 -0.08
C GLU A 75 10.36 8.35 -0.41
N PRO A 76 11.67 8.73 -0.46
CA PRO A 76 12.76 7.83 -0.85
C PRO A 76 12.89 6.56 0.00
N ASN A 77 12.40 6.56 1.25
CA ASN A 77 12.49 5.43 2.18
C ASN A 77 11.17 4.64 2.27
N THR A 78 10.27 4.80 1.30
CA THR A 78 9.00 4.08 1.27
C THR A 78 9.23 2.61 0.89
N TYR A 79 8.86 1.69 1.79
CA TYR A 79 8.70 0.27 1.44
C TYR A 79 7.28 0.00 0.94
N ILE A 80 7.19 -0.85 -0.08
CA ILE A 80 5.93 -1.39 -0.60
C ILE A 80 5.81 -2.84 -0.16
N TRP A 81 4.74 -3.14 0.57
CA TRP A 81 4.44 -4.44 1.12
C TRP A 81 3.43 -5.18 0.24
N LEU A 82 3.52 -6.51 0.20
CA LEU A 82 2.48 -7.35 -0.40
C LEU A 82 1.57 -7.90 0.70
N ASP A 83 0.29 -7.56 0.62
CA ASP A 83 -0.74 -8.09 1.51
C ASP A 83 -1.34 -9.37 0.89
N ILE A 84 -0.91 -10.51 1.44
CA ILE A 84 -1.22 -11.86 0.93
C ILE A 84 -2.11 -12.55 1.96
N GLU A 85 -3.38 -12.76 1.62
CA GLU A 85 -4.37 -13.41 2.50
C GLU A 85 -5.25 -14.41 1.74
N ASP A 86 -5.74 -15.46 2.42
CA ASP A 86 -6.56 -16.55 1.85
C ASP A 86 -7.89 -16.09 1.21
N PHE A 87 -8.21 -14.80 1.24
CA PHE A 87 -9.42 -14.22 0.66
C PHE A 87 -9.57 -14.51 -0.85
N ASN A 88 -8.48 -14.46 -1.62
CA ASN A 88 -8.54 -14.53 -3.08
C ASN A 88 -7.50 -15.43 -3.75
N TRP A 89 -6.63 -16.06 -3.00
CA TRP A 89 -5.51 -16.85 -3.51
C TRP A 89 -5.94 -18.30 -3.80
N PRO A 90 -5.49 -18.90 -4.92
CA PRO A 90 -5.77 -20.30 -5.20
C PRO A 90 -5.01 -21.23 -4.23
N ASP A 91 -5.53 -22.45 -4.05
CA ASP A 91 -4.88 -23.50 -3.25
C ASP A 91 -3.54 -23.97 -3.86
N SER A 92 -3.28 -23.64 -5.14
CA SER A 92 -2.05 -24.01 -5.84
C SER A 92 -0.87 -23.16 -5.37
N GLN A 93 0.02 -23.76 -4.58
CA GLN A 93 1.28 -23.12 -4.21
C GLN A 93 2.18 -22.80 -5.40
N ALA A 94 2.04 -23.51 -6.53
CA ALA A 94 2.81 -23.24 -7.74
C ALA A 94 2.37 -21.91 -8.35
N ASP A 95 1.06 -21.74 -8.55
CA ASP A 95 0.47 -20.54 -9.13
C ASP A 95 0.74 -19.32 -8.24
N ASN A 96 0.68 -19.51 -6.91
CA ASN A 96 0.98 -18.45 -5.94
C ASN A 96 2.43 -17.96 -6.03
N ARG A 97 3.39 -18.86 -6.27
CA ARG A 97 4.82 -18.50 -6.45
C ARG A 97 5.11 -17.88 -7.81
N GLU A 98 4.32 -18.18 -8.82
CA GLU A 98 4.47 -17.56 -10.14
C GLU A 98 3.95 -16.12 -10.14
N PHE A 99 2.96 -15.83 -9.29
CA PHE A 99 2.42 -14.49 -9.12
C PHE A 99 3.34 -13.53 -8.33
N ILE A 100 3.98 -14.02 -7.26
CA ILE A 100 4.81 -13.23 -6.32
C ILE A 100 6.22 -13.03 -6.87
#